data_AF-A0A165S7K0-F1
#
_entry.id   AF-A0A165S7K0-F1
#
_cell.length_a   1.000
_cell.length_b   1.000
_cell.length_c   1.000
_cell.angle_alpha   90.00
_cell.angle_beta   90.00
_cell.angle_gamma   90.00
#
_symmetry.space_group_name_H-M   'P 1'
#
loop_
_entity.id
_entity.type
_entity.pdbx_description
1 polymer ?
#
loop_
_entity_poly.entity_id
_entity_poly.type
_entity_poly.pdbx_seq_one_letter_code
_entity_poly.pdbx_strand_id
1 'polypeptide(L)' 'MHRTDIGTHTLRKTFGYHYYQQTHDIGTLMMIFNHSSEAITKRYIGLNQDVILKQMAGFSLGIDMLPGIKISDKR' A
#
# COMPACT_ATOMS: atom_id res chain seq x y z
N MET A 1 19.29 0.95 14.60
CA MET A 1 18.26 1.34 13.61
C MET A 1 17.17 2.13 14.32
N HIS A 2 17.30 3.45 14.35
CA HIS A 2 16.29 4.33 14.95
C HIS A 2 15.25 4.61 13.85
N ARG A 3 14.10 3.91 13.86
CA ARG A 3 12.96 4.21 12.98
C ARG A 3 12.16 5.32 13.67
N THR A 4 12.47 6.57 13.36
CA THR A 4 11.73 7.75 13.85
C THR A 4 10.34 7.89 13.19
N ASP A 5 10.05 7.09 12.17
CA ASP A 5 8.82 7.18 11.37
C ASP A 5 7.68 6.24 11.80
N ILE A 6 7.74 5.67 13.01
CA ILE A 6 6.57 5.00 13.64
C ILE A 6 5.51 6.03 14.09
N GLY A 7 5.67 7.30 13.69
CA GLY A 7 4.73 8.39 13.95
C GLY A 7 3.42 8.31 13.16
N THR A 8 2.61 9.37 13.34
CA THR A 8 1.24 9.59 12.82
C THR A 8 1.02 9.19 11.36
N HIS A 9 2.05 9.20 10.53
CA HIS A 9 1.98 8.74 9.15
C HIS A 9 1.70 7.23 9.01
N THR A 10 2.26 6.38 9.88
CA THR A 10 1.97 4.92 9.82
C THR A 10 0.50 4.67 10.14
N LEU A 11 -0.01 5.28 11.22
CA LEU A 11 -1.43 5.17 11.61
C LEU A 11 -2.36 5.71 10.53
N ARG A 12 -2.05 6.87 9.95
CA ARG A 12 -2.86 7.48 8.89
C ARG A 12 -2.92 6.63 7.63
N LYS A 13 -1.81 5.98 7.26
CA LYS A 13 -1.76 5.03 6.14
C LYS A 13 -2.59 3.78 6.43
N THR A 14 -2.45 3.20 7.63
CA THR A 14 -3.25 2.04 8.05
C THR A 14 -4.74 2.35 8.08
N PHE A 15 -5.15 3.50 8.66
CA PHE A 15 -6.53 3.97 8.61
C PHE A 15 -7.04 4.09 7.17
N GLY A 16 -6.29 4.79 6.31
CA GLY A 16 -6.69 4.99 4.92
C GLY A 16 -6.82 3.68 4.14
N TYR A 17 -5.93 2.73 4.39
CA TYR A 17 -5.98 1.41 3.78
C TYR A 17 -7.26 0.64 4.17
N HIS A 18 -7.55 0.54 5.47
CA HIS A 18 -8.75 -0.18 5.94
C HIS A 18 -10.04 0.52 5.54
N TYR A 19 -10.08 1.85 5.61
CA TYR A 19 -11.23 2.63 5.15
C TYR A 19 -11.51 2.33 3.67
N TYR A 20 -10.50 2.42 2.80
CA TYR A 20 -10.67 2.14 1.38
C TYR A 20 -11.11 0.70 1.10
N GLN A 21 -10.59 -0.30 1.83
CA GLN A 21 -11.02 -1.68 1.67
C GLN A 21 -12.50 -1.90 2.02
N GLN A 22 -13.04 -1.14 2.98
CA GLN A 22 -14.43 -1.27 3.40
C GLN A 22 -15.38 -0.45 2.52
N THR A 23 -15.02 0.79 2.18
CA THR A 23 -15.91 1.75 1.53
C THR A 23 -15.67 1.88 0.03
N HIS A 24 -14.46 1.59 -0.43
CA HIS A 24 -13.97 1.88 -1.78
C HIS A 24 -14.07 3.37 -2.18
N ASP A 25 -14.25 4.28 -1.21
CA ASP A 25 -14.36 5.71 -1.45
C ASP A 25 -12.98 6.39 -1.34
N ILE A 26 -12.33 6.55 -2.49
CA ILE A 26 -11.04 7.25 -2.59
C ILE A 26 -11.20 8.78 -2.49
N GLY A 27 -12.34 9.33 -2.87
CA GLY A 27 -12.59 10.78 -2.90
C GLY A 27 -12.61 11.36 -1.49
N THR A 28 -13.29 10.68 -0.57
CA THR A 28 -13.27 11.07 0.86
C THR A 28 -11.86 10.96 1.44
N LEU A 29 -11.09 9.92 1.09
CA LEU A 29 -9.69 9.83 1.53
C LEU A 29 -8.80 10.92 0.97
N MET A 30 -9.02 11.35 -0.28
CA MET A 30 -8.30 12.49 -0.85
C MET A 30 -8.56 13.76 -0.07
N MET A 31 -9.81 14.02 0.32
CA MET A 31 -10.15 15.18 1.16
C MET A 31 -9.51 15.07 2.56
N ILE A 32 -9.64 13.91 3.21
CA ILE A 32 -9.07 13.66 4.55
C ILE A 32 -7.54 13.82 4.52
N PHE A 33 -6.87 13.41 3.43
CA PHE A 33 -5.42 13.48 3.28
C PHE A 33 -4.91 14.75 2.59
N ASN A 34 -5.81 15.61 2.13
CA ASN A 34 -5.50 16.79 1.33
C ASN A 34 -4.59 16.48 0.13
N HIS A 35 -4.89 15.40 -0.58
CA HIS A 35 -4.15 15.00 -1.78
C HIS A 35 -4.85 15.51 -3.04
N SER A 36 -4.06 16.00 -3.98
CA SER A 36 -4.54 16.55 -5.26
C SER A 36 -4.97 15.50 -6.28
N SER A 37 -4.64 14.22 -6.06
CA SER A 37 -5.03 13.14 -6.97
C SER A 37 -5.20 11.80 -6.28
N GLU A 38 -6.04 10.95 -6.87
CA GLU A 38 -6.25 9.58 -6.41
C GLU A 38 -4.96 8.76 -6.42
N ALA A 39 -4.10 8.96 -7.43
CA ALA A 39 -2.85 8.23 -7.56
C ALA A 39 -1.93 8.45 -6.36
N ILE A 40 -1.88 9.70 -5.86
CA ILE A 40 -1.14 10.04 -4.63
C ILE A 40 -1.74 9.31 -3.44
N THR A 41 -3.07 9.31 -3.28
CA THR A 41 -3.76 8.63 -2.18
C THR A 41 -3.57 7.11 -2.21
N LYS A 42 -3.77 6.47 -3.36
CA LYS A 42 -3.58 5.01 -3.56
C LYS A 42 -2.14 4.60 -3.25
N ARG A 43 -1.15 5.39 -3.68
CA ARG A 43 0.26 5.17 -3.35
C ARG A 43 0.54 5.40 -1.86
N TYR A 44 -0.04 6.45 -1.26
CA TYR A 44 0.14 6.79 0.14
C TYR A 44 -0.31 5.66 1.08
N ILE A 45 -1.48 5.07 0.82
CA ILE A 45 -2.03 3.95 1.61
C ILE A 45 -1.44 2.58 1.25
N GLY A 46 -0.54 2.49 0.25
CA GLY A 46 0.11 1.25 -0.13
C GLY A 46 -0.68 0.31 -1.05
N LEU A 47 -1.85 0.73 -1.56
CA LEU A 47 -2.74 -0.11 -2.37
C LEU A 47 -2.05 -0.67 -3.63
N ASN A 48 -1.23 0.14 -4.30
CA ASN A 48 -0.54 -0.28 -5.53
C ASN A 48 0.41 -1.45 -5.29
N GLN A 49 1.09 -1.49 -4.13
CA GLN A 49 2.03 -2.57 -3.83
C GLN A 49 1.30 -3.90 -3.65
N ASP A 50 0.18 -3.90 -2.92
CA ASP A 50 -0.61 -5.11 -2.69
C ASP A 50 -1.26 -5.64 -3.96
N VAL A 51 -1.78 -4.74 -4.81
CA VAL A 51 -2.37 -5.12 -6.10
C VAL A 51 -1.32 -5.77 -7.00
N ILE A 52 -0.13 -5.17 -7.10
CA ILE A 52 0.99 -5.73 -7.88
C ILE A 52 1.37 -7.10 -7.33
N LEU A 53 1.56 -7.25 -6.02
CA LEU A 53 1.92 -8.53 -5.40
C LEU A 53 0.86 -9.61 -5.67
N LYS A 54 -0.42 -9.28 -5.54
CA LYS A 54 -1.53 -10.21 -5.79
C LYS A 54 -1.59 -10.62 -7.26
N GLN A 55 -1.40 -9.68 -8.19
CA GLN A 55 -1.39 -9.99 -9.62
C GLN A 55 -0.17 -10.82 -10.01
N MET A 56 1.01 -10.51 -9.45
CA MET A 56 2.24 -11.24 -9.70
C MET A 56 2.20 -12.66 -9.14
N ALA A 57 1.54 -12.89 -7.99
CA ALA A 57 1.41 -14.23 -7.40
C ALA A 57 0.68 -15.23 -8.31
N GLY A 58 -0.23 -14.76 -9.17
CA GLY A 58 -0.94 -15.59 -10.15
C GLY A 58 -0.29 -15.63 -11.54
N PHE A 59 0.79 -14.88 -11.76
CA PHE A 59 1.43 -14.73 -13.05
C PHE A 59 2.65 -15.65 -13.15
N SER A 60 2.59 -16.68 -14.00
CA SER A 60 3.71 -17.57 -14.31
C SER A 60 3.97 -17.59 -15.82
N LEU A 61 5.22 -17.37 -16.22
CA LEU A 61 5.69 -17.46 -17.61
C LEU A 61 6.50 -18.75 -17.90
N GLY A 62 6.40 -19.76 -17.04
CA GLY A 62 7.12 -21.04 -17.23
C GLY A 62 8.65 -20.95 -17.07
N ILE A 63 9.13 -19.87 -16.48
CA ILE A 63 10.53 -19.69 -16.05
C ILE A 63 10.51 -19.33 -14.57
N ASP A 64 10.86 -20.30 -13.73
CA ASP A 64 10.97 -20.11 -12.27
C ASP A 64 12.16 -19.20 -11.95
N MET A 65 11.94 -17.90 -12.04
CA MET A 65 12.72 -16.90 -11.32
C MET A 65 11.80 -15.74 -10.98
N LEU A 66 11.08 -15.87 -9.86
CA LEU A 66 10.73 -14.69 -9.10
C LEU A 66 11.92 -14.40 -8.19
N PRO A 67 12.60 -13.24 -8.30
CA PRO A 67 13.50 -12.83 -7.25
C PRO A 67 12.66 -12.72 -6.00
N GLY A 68 13.01 -13.51 -4.99
CA GLY A 68 12.48 -13.34 -3.65
C GLY A 68 12.72 -11.91 -3.22
N ILE A 69 11.71 -11.05 -3.38
CA ILE A 69 11.61 -9.83 -2.60
C ILE A 69 11.39 -10.38 -1.19
N LYS A 70 12.50 -10.47 -0.45
CA LYS A 70 12.49 -10.64 0.99
C LYS A 70 11.58 -9.54 1.50
N ILE A 71 10.32 -9.90 1.77
CA ILE A 71 9.50 -9.17 2.70
C ILE A 71 10.34 -9.25 3.96
N SER A 72 11.11 -8.20 4.20
CA SER A 72 11.79 -8.01 5.46
C SER A 72 10.67 -7.71 6.42
N ASP A 73 9.98 -8.76 6.82
CA ASP A 73 9.30 -8.84 8.09
C ASP A 73 10.39 -8.67 9.15
N LYS A 74 10.72 -7.40 9.35
CA LYS A 74 11.34 -6.90 10.54
C LYS A 74 10.40 -5.84 11.07
N ARG A 75 9.25 -6.32 11.55
CA ARG A 75 8.73 -5.92 12.85
C ARG A 75 7.70 -6.90 13.38
#